data_AF-A0A8J6ZME6-F1
#
_entry.id   AF-A0A8J6ZME6-F1
#
_cell.length_a   1.000
_cell.length_b   1.000
_cell.length_c   1.000
_cell.angle_alpha   90.00
_cell.angle_beta   90.00
_cell.angle_gamma   90.00
#
_symmetry.space_group_name_H-M   'P 1'
#
loop_
_entity.id
_entity.type
_entity.pdbx_description
1 polymer ?
#
loop_
_entity_poly.entity_id
_entity_poly.type
_entity_poly.pdbx_seq_one_letter_code
_entity_poly.pdbx_strand_id
1 'polypeptide(L)'
;RHEDILLVRRYEQEPERYPHYDNYDAIEVSKTVDIPCDYFGVMGVPITFLDKYNPAQFEILGCTYVYGDCGCHKFGTPWGAKIDGKDIYKRLFIRRRTKDTTHDQY
;
A
#
# COMPACT_ATOMS: atom_id res chain seq x y z
N ARG A 1 -22.09 -2.47 1.24
CA ARG A 1 -21.44 -3.80 1.07
C ARG A 1 -20.13 -3.50 0.36
N HIS A 2 -18.98 -3.91 0.89
CA HIS A 2 -17.67 -3.63 0.26
C HIS A 2 -17.38 -4.76 -0.72
N GLU A 3 -16.97 -4.43 -1.95
CA GLU A 3 -16.65 -5.41 -3.00
C GLU A 3 -15.16 -5.79 -2.92
N ASP A 4 -14.87 -7.06 -3.17
CA ASP A 4 -13.48 -7.52 -3.30
C ASP A 4 -12.84 -6.89 -4.54
N ILE A 5 -11.65 -6.32 -4.37
CA ILE A 5 -10.90 -5.78 -5.51
C ILE A 5 -10.18 -6.94 -6.20
N LEU A 6 -10.45 -7.13 -7.48
CA LEU A 6 -9.70 -8.07 -8.32
C LEU A 6 -8.28 -7.54 -8.56
N LEU A 7 -7.31 -8.21 -7.96
CA LEU A 7 -5.89 -7.92 -8.14
C LEU A 7 -5.38 -8.67 -9.36
N VAL A 8 -5.24 -7.95 -10.48
CA VAL A 8 -4.79 -8.53 -11.76
C VAL A 8 -3.30 -8.29 -12.01
N ARG A 9 -2.69 -7.32 -11.33
CA ARG A 9 -1.29 -6.96 -11.52
C ARG A 9 -0.35 -7.81 -10.68
N ARG A 10 0.87 -7.96 -11.19
CA ARG A 10 1.98 -8.64 -10.51
C ARG A 10 3.19 -7.70 -10.46
N TYR A 11 3.75 -7.52 -9.28
CA TYR A 11 4.96 -6.76 -9.03
C TYR A 11 6.14 -7.38 -9.78
N GLU A 12 6.26 -8.71 -9.80
CA GLU A 12 7.35 -9.41 -10.49
C GLU A 12 7.38 -9.14 -12.01
N GLN A 13 6.24 -8.82 -12.61
CA GLN A 13 6.12 -8.59 -14.04
C GLN A 13 6.47 -7.16 -14.45
N GLU A 14 6.19 -6.17 -13.59
CA GLU A 14 6.37 -4.74 -13.89
C GLU A 14 6.97 -3.99 -12.67
N PRO A 15 8.16 -4.38 -12.15
CA PRO A 15 8.70 -3.77 -10.92
C PRO A 15 8.99 -2.26 -11.10
N GLU A 16 9.34 -1.83 -12.31
CA GLU A 16 9.60 -0.43 -12.65
C GLU A 16 8.38 0.49 -12.44
N ARG A 17 7.18 -0.08 -12.44
CA ARG A 17 5.92 0.66 -12.25
C ARG A 17 5.64 0.99 -10.79
N TYR A 18 6.36 0.36 -9.87
CA TYR A 18 6.20 0.48 -8.43
C TYR A 18 7.47 1.09 -7.81
N PRO A 19 7.72 2.40 -8.01
CA PRO A 19 8.87 3.04 -7.41
C PRO A 19 8.78 2.99 -5.89
N HIS A 20 9.92 2.77 -5.23
CA HIS A 20 10.00 2.80 -3.77
C HIS A 20 10.13 4.23 -3.26
N TYR A 21 9.61 4.50 -2.08
CA TYR A 21 9.82 5.79 -1.44
C TYR A 21 11.22 5.91 -0.85
N ASP A 22 11.76 7.13 -0.87
CA ASP A 22 13.05 7.41 -0.23
C ASP A 22 12.90 7.36 1.31
N ASN A 23 11.79 7.92 1.80
CA ASN A 23 11.52 8.17 3.22
C ASN A 23 10.76 7.03 3.93
N TYR A 24 10.19 6.10 3.17
CA TYR A 24 9.36 5.01 3.70
C TYR A 24 9.76 3.69 3.08
N ASP A 25 9.67 2.59 3.84
CA ASP A 25 9.88 1.24 3.30
C ASP A 25 8.59 0.71 2.65
N ALA A 26 8.16 1.39 1.59
CA ALA A 26 6.92 1.12 0.88
C ALA A 26 7.05 1.41 -0.62
N ILE A 27 6.22 0.74 -1.42
CA ILE A 27 6.09 1.02 -2.85
C ILE A 27 4.98 2.03 -3.12
N GLU A 28 5.17 2.92 -4.08
CA GLU A 28 4.13 3.80 -4.59
C GLU A 28 3.26 3.06 -5.61
N VAL A 29 1.96 3.08 -5.36
CA VAL A 29 0.94 2.54 -6.26
C VAL A 29 0.02 3.69 -6.66
N SER A 30 0.15 4.16 -7.89
CA SER A 30 -0.62 5.31 -8.38
C SER A 30 -2.13 5.06 -8.48
N LYS A 31 -2.58 3.80 -8.62
CA LYS A 31 -4.00 3.45 -8.78
C LYS A 31 -4.34 2.17 -8.04
N THR A 32 -5.52 2.13 -7.44
CA THR A 32 -6.07 0.93 -6.76
C THR A 32 -6.09 -0.32 -7.64
N VAL A 33 -6.33 -0.17 -8.94
CA VAL A 33 -6.35 -1.30 -9.90
C VAL A 33 -4.97 -1.84 -10.22
N ASP A 34 -3.93 -1.06 -9.93
CA ASP A 34 -2.54 -1.45 -10.14
C ASP A 34 -1.95 -2.10 -8.89
N ILE A 35 -2.73 -2.38 -7.84
CA ILE A 35 -2.22 -3.05 -6.65
C ILE A 35 -1.74 -4.46 -7.04
N PRO A 36 -0.47 -4.80 -6.77
CA PRO A 36 0.08 -6.12 -7.08
C PRO A 36 -0.51 -7.24 -6.19
N CYS A 37 -0.74 -8.41 -6.77
CA CYS A 37 -1.28 -9.59 -6.09
C CYS A 37 -0.21 -10.51 -5.47
N ASP A 38 1.05 -10.19 -5.63
CA ASP A 38 2.23 -10.95 -5.21
C ASP A 38 3.10 -10.17 -4.20
N TYR A 39 2.75 -8.90 -3.94
CA TYR A 39 3.44 -8.06 -2.98
C TYR A 39 2.66 -7.98 -1.65
N PHE A 40 3.33 -8.36 -0.56
CA PHE A 40 2.77 -8.37 0.80
C PHE A 40 3.39 -7.30 1.71
N GLY A 41 4.28 -6.47 1.17
CA GLY A 41 4.86 -5.33 1.89
C GLY A 41 3.89 -4.16 2.03
N VAL A 42 4.42 -3.03 2.47
CA VAL A 42 3.65 -1.79 2.61
C VAL A 42 3.51 -1.11 1.25
N MET A 43 2.29 -0.69 0.92
CA MET A 43 1.96 -0.04 -0.35
C MET A 43 1.32 1.31 -0.08
N GLY A 44 1.85 2.36 -0.70
CA GLY A 44 1.26 3.68 -0.74
C GLY A 44 0.21 3.75 -1.85
N VAL A 45 -1.05 3.92 -1.49
CA VAL A 45 -2.17 4.08 -2.42
C VAL A 45 -2.78 5.48 -2.30
N PRO A 46 -3.52 5.97 -3.31
CA PRO A 46 -4.24 7.23 -3.20
C PRO A 46 -5.27 7.18 -2.09
N ILE A 47 -5.55 8.30 -1.43
CA ILE A 47 -6.57 8.40 -0.36
C ILE A 47 -7.96 7.97 -0.85
N THR A 48 -8.24 8.14 -2.15
CA THR A 48 -9.49 7.67 -2.79
C THR A 48 -9.69 6.15 -2.73
N PHE A 49 -8.67 5.37 -2.38
CA PHE A 49 -8.77 3.95 -2.11
C PHE A 49 -9.80 3.60 -1.03
N LEU A 50 -10.05 4.52 -0.07
CA LEU A 50 -11.04 4.34 1.00
C LEU A 50 -12.45 4.03 0.48
N ASP A 51 -12.81 4.52 -0.71
CA ASP A 51 -14.11 4.24 -1.33
C ASP A 51 -14.29 2.76 -1.71
N LYS A 52 -13.18 2.08 -2.03
CA LYS A 52 -13.14 0.65 -2.41
C LYS A 52 -12.48 -0.22 -1.35
N TYR A 53 -12.30 0.30 -0.15
CA TYR A 53 -11.58 -0.39 0.90
C TYR A 53 -12.35 -1.64 1.37
N ASN A 54 -11.66 -2.77 1.41
CA ASN A 54 -12.17 -3.97 2.06
C ASN A 54 -11.25 -4.38 3.24
N PRO A 55 -11.71 -4.29 4.50
CA PRO A 55 -10.91 -4.68 5.67
C PRO A 55 -10.56 -6.18 5.72
N ALA A 56 -11.28 -7.03 4.99
CA ALA A 56 -10.96 -8.45 4.88
C ALA A 56 -9.76 -8.72 3.95
N GLN A 57 -9.50 -7.83 3.00
CA GLN A 57 -8.45 -7.99 1.99
C GLN A 57 -7.22 -7.14 2.31
N PHE A 58 -7.41 -5.95 2.86
CA PHE A 58 -6.35 -5.00 3.16
C PHE A 58 -6.45 -4.50 4.60
N GLU A 59 -5.29 -4.21 5.16
CA GLU A 59 -5.10 -3.58 6.45
C GLU A 59 -4.55 -2.17 6.20
N ILE A 60 -5.18 -1.16 6.80
CA ILE A 60 -4.69 0.22 6.74
C ILE A 60 -3.69 0.40 7.89
N LEU A 61 -2.44 0.71 7.55
CA LEU A 61 -1.39 0.94 8.54
C LEU A 61 -1.33 2.41 8.97
N GLY A 62 -1.56 3.33 8.04
CA GLY A 62 -1.42 4.76 8.31
C GLY A 62 -1.44 5.60 7.04
N CYS A 63 -0.96 6.83 7.13
CA CYS A 63 -0.87 7.76 6.00
C CYS A 63 0.34 8.68 6.14
N THR A 64 0.68 9.41 5.09
CA THR A 64 1.86 10.32 5.06
C THR A 64 1.66 11.63 5.85
N TYR A 65 0.91 11.57 6.94
CA TYR A 65 0.70 12.63 7.91
C TYR A 65 1.44 12.31 9.21
N VAL A 66 1.86 13.36 9.91
CA VAL A 66 2.65 13.29 11.16
C VAL A 66 1.96 12.43 12.24
N TYR A 67 0.61 12.41 12.26
CA TYR A 67 -0.19 11.66 13.23
C TYR A 67 -0.58 10.25 12.76
N GLY A 68 -0.23 9.89 11.52
CA GLY A 68 -0.61 8.64 10.87
C GLY A 68 0.58 7.70 10.67
N ASP A 69 1.57 7.75 11.56
CA ASP A 69 2.78 6.94 11.47
C ASP A 69 2.44 5.44 11.40
N CYS A 70 2.77 4.83 10.26
CA CYS A 70 2.63 3.41 9.98
C CYS A 70 3.72 2.56 10.65
N GLY A 71 4.70 3.18 11.32
CA GLY A 71 5.95 2.52 11.74
C GLY A 71 6.88 2.20 10.58
N CYS A 72 6.53 2.63 9.37
CA CYS A 72 7.26 2.41 8.12
C CYS A 72 8.06 3.65 7.68
N HIS A 73 8.03 4.73 8.48
CA HIS A 73 8.80 5.96 8.28
C HIS A 73 10.26 5.79 8.72
N LYS A 74 11.20 6.24 7.90
CA LYS A 74 12.63 6.24 8.26
C LYS A 74 12.92 7.41 9.20
N PHE A 75 13.38 7.10 10.42
CA PHE A 75 13.76 8.09 11.42
C PHE A 75 14.76 9.11 10.85
N GLY A 76 14.47 10.41 11.03
CA GLY A 76 15.30 11.51 10.53
C GLY A 76 14.97 11.98 9.11
N THR A 77 13.99 11.38 8.42
CA THR A 77 13.51 11.86 7.12
C THR A 77 12.25 12.73 7.24
N PRO A 78 11.94 13.61 6.28
CA PRO A 78 10.69 14.36 6.29
C PRO A 78 9.47 13.44 6.21
N TRP A 79 8.37 13.81 6.88
CA TRP A 79 7.09 13.06 6.86
C TRP A 79 6.39 13.07 5.49
N GLY A 80 6.88 13.85 4.52
CA GLY A 80 6.39 13.84 3.15
C GLY A 80 6.75 12.54 2.43
N ALA A 81 5.85 12.03 1.59
CA ALA A 81 6.23 11.00 0.63
C ALA A 81 7.10 11.64 -0.45
N LYS A 82 8.36 11.18 -0.52
CA LYS A 82 9.31 11.57 -1.55
C LYS A 82 9.68 10.37 -2.40
N ILE A 83 9.66 10.58 -3.71
CA ILE A 83 10.14 9.63 -4.71
C ILE A 83 11.13 10.40 -5.59
N ASP A 84 12.36 9.91 -5.69
CA ASP A 84 13.40 10.54 -6.49
C ASP A 84 13.60 12.03 -6.11
N GLY A 85 13.55 12.32 -4.80
CA GLY A 85 13.68 13.67 -4.25
C GLY A 85 12.47 14.60 -4.45
N LYS A 86 11.45 14.20 -5.23
CA LYS A 86 10.23 14.99 -5.47
C LYS A 86 9.18 14.68 -4.42
N ASP A 87 8.62 15.74 -3.83
CA ASP A 87 7.44 15.61 -2.98
C ASP A 87 6.24 15.21 -3.83
N ILE A 88 5.61 14.11 -3.44
CA ILE A 88 4.39 13.64 -4.08
C ILE A 88 3.18 13.93 -3.18
N TYR A 89 2.00 13.80 -3.77
CA TYR A 89 0.74 13.91 -3.03
C TYR A 89 0.67 12.91 -1.89
N LYS A 90 -0.15 13.25 -0.89
CA LYS A 90 -0.38 12.39 0.26
C LYS A 90 -0.94 11.01 -0.16
N ARG A 91 -0.54 9.99 0.58
CA ARG A 91 -0.83 8.58 0.32
C ARG A 91 -1.25 7.89 1.60
N LEU A 92 -2.08 6.86 1.41
CA LEU A 92 -2.50 5.93 2.46
C LEU A 92 -1.60 4.70 2.36
N PHE A 93 -1.03 4.28 3.48
CA PHE A 93 -0.26 3.05 3.56
C PHE A 93 -1.17 1.88 3.91
N ILE A 94 -1.19 0.90 3.02
CA ILE A 94 -1.95 -0.32 3.18
C ILE A 94 -1.02 -1.53 3.10
N ARG A 95 -1.43 -2.60 3.77
CA ARG A 95 -0.80 -3.91 3.68
C ARG A 95 -1.86 -4.93 3.29
N ARG A 96 -1.50 -5.89 2.45
CA ARG A 96 -2.42 -6.96 2.09
C ARG A 96 -2.49 -7.99 3.22
N ARG A 97 -3.71 -8.43 3.57
CA ARG A 97 -3.89 -9.60 4.43
C ARG A 97 -3.68 -10.86 3.58
N THR A 98 -2.77 -11.73 4.00
CA THR A 98 -2.79 -13.13 3.56
C THR A 98 -4.11 -13.71 4.06
N LYS A 99 -5.00 -14.13 3.15
CA LYS A 99 -6.09 -15.01 3.55
C LYS A 99 -5.39 -16.31 3.97
N ASP A 100 -5.22 -16.49 5.27
CA ASP A 100 -4.88 -17.80 5.81
C ASP A 100 -5.91 -18.76 5.22
N THR A 101 -5.45 -19.67 4.37
CA THR A 101 -6.21 -20.86 4.03
C THR A 101 -6.28 -21.69 5.31
N THR A 102 -7.06 -21.25 6.29
CA THR A 102 -7.58 -22.14 7.31
C THR A 102 -8.63 -22.96 6.59
N HIS A 103 -8.15 -24.03 5.95
CA HIS A 103 -8.99 -25.16 5.59
C HIS A 103 -9.63 -25.60 6.91
N ASP A 104 -10.88 -25.23 7.09
CA ASP A 104 -11.81 -25.89 7.98
C ASP A 104 -11.86 -27.35 7.50
N GLN A 105 -10.96 -28.18 8.04
CA GLN A 105 -11.06 -29.63 7.89
C GLN A 105 -11.86 -30.14 9.09
N TYR A 106 -13.14 -30.42 8.80
CA TYR A 106 -14.04 -31.45 9.34
C TYR A 106 -13.84 -31.91 10.79
#